data_AF-A0AAV6ACK2-F1
#
_entry.id   AF-A0AAV6ACK2-F1
#
_cell.length_a   1.000
_cell.length_b   1.000
_cell.length_c   1.000
_cell.angle_alpha   90.00
_cell.angle_beta   90.00
_cell.angle_gamma   90.00
#
_symmetry.space_group_name_H-M   'P 1'
#
loop_
_entity.id
_entity.type
_entity.pdbx_description
1 polymer ?
#
loop_
_entity_poly.entity_id
_entity_poly.type
_entity_poly.pdbx_seq_one_letter_code
_entity_poly.pdbx_strand_id
1 'polypeptide(L)'
;MMSPRPRHALGAAIVVVTLAGGLSGCVRYYWSKPSATAEDFNRDNQQCISESSPTTATLKTGVFVEQLYRSCLVAKGWVRDKQYDPPPPGYYRGVED
;
A
#
# COMPACT_ATOMS: atom_id res chain seq x y z
N MET A 1 -19.59 -42.45 -40.74
CA MET A 1 -19.83 -41.03 -40.40
C MET A 1 -19.23 -40.76 -39.03
N MET A 2 -17.95 -40.35 -38.96
CA MET A 2 -17.29 -40.01 -37.70
C MET A 2 -17.44 -38.50 -37.44
N SER A 3 -18.15 -38.13 -36.38
CA SER A 3 -18.20 -36.75 -35.89
C SER A 3 -16.91 -36.40 -35.14
N PRO A 4 -16.25 -35.26 -35.39
CA PRO A 4 -15.17 -34.77 -34.55
C PRO A 4 -15.74 -34.19 -33.25
N ARG A 5 -15.29 -34.72 -32.11
CA ARG A 5 -15.59 -34.14 -30.78
C ARG A 5 -14.82 -32.82 -30.64
N PRO A 6 -15.44 -31.71 -30.18
CA PRO A 6 -14.80 -30.42 -30.07
C PRO A 6 -13.93 -30.37 -28.80
N ARG A 7 -12.80 -31.08 -28.82
CA ARG A 7 -11.80 -31.02 -27.74
C ARG A 7 -11.13 -29.65 -27.62
N HIS A 8 -11.22 -28.84 -28.66
CA HIS A 8 -10.59 -27.52 -28.75
C HIS A 8 -11.39 -26.39 -28.08
N ALA A 9 -12.69 -26.57 -27.82
CA ALA A 9 -13.51 -25.53 -27.20
C ALA A 9 -13.22 -25.37 -25.69
N LEU A 10 -12.80 -26.45 -25.02
CA LEU A 10 -12.53 -26.42 -23.58
C LEU A 10 -11.18 -25.74 -23.23
N GLY A 11 -10.18 -25.90 -24.09
CA GLY A 11 -8.85 -25.29 -23.90
C GLY A 11 -8.86 -23.77 -24.11
N ALA A 12 -9.67 -23.28 -25.06
CA ALA A 12 -9.77 -21.84 -25.35
C ALA A 12 -10.45 -21.06 -24.20
N ALA A 13 -11.40 -21.67 -23.49
CA ALA A 13 -12.10 -21.02 -22.38
C ALA A 13 -11.21 -20.78 -21.14
N ILE A 14 -10.22 -21.65 -20.90
CA ILE A 14 -9.33 -21.55 -19.73
C ILE A 14 -8.31 -20.42 -19.88
N VAL A 15 -7.85 -20.14 -21.11
CA VAL A 15 -6.85 -19.09 -21.39
C VAL A 15 -7.41 -17.68 -21.20
N VAL A 16 -8.71 -17.47 -21.43
CA VAL A 16 -9.33 -16.14 -21.30
C VAL A 16 -9.49 -15.74 -19.83
N VAL A 17 -9.70 -16.68 -18.92
CA VAL A 17 -9.88 -16.39 -17.49
C VAL A 17 -8.57 -15.98 -16.81
N THR A 18 -7.42 -16.49 -17.26
CA THR A 18 -6.10 -16.12 -16.71
C THR A 18 -5.62 -14.73 -17.13
N LEU A 19 -6.08 -14.21 -18.27
CA LEU A 19 -5.72 -12.85 -18.73
C LEU A 19 -6.45 -11.74 -17.96
N ALA A 20 -7.59 -12.04 -17.33
CA ALA A 20 -8.34 -11.07 -16.52
C ALA A 20 -7.80 -10.90 -15.09
N GLY A 21 -6.97 -11.82 -14.59
CA GLY A 21 -6.43 -11.79 -13.23
C GLY A 21 -5.14 -10.98 -13.04
N GLY A 22 -4.51 -10.52 -14.13
CA GLY A 22 -3.17 -9.92 -14.10
C GLY A 22 -3.12 -8.43 -13.74
N LEU A 23 -4.26 -7.76 -13.57
CA LEU A 23 -4.34 -6.32 -13.29
C LEU A 23 -4.83 -5.99 -11.87
N SER A 24 -4.75 -6.93 -10.93
CA SER A 24 -4.87 -6.56 -9.52
C SER A 24 -3.60 -5.80 -9.12
N GLY A 25 -3.55 -4.50 -9.39
CA GLY A 25 -2.55 -3.62 -8.79
C GLY A 25 -2.53 -3.90 -7.29
N CYS A 26 -1.35 -4.16 -6.74
CA CYS A 26 -1.20 -4.49 -5.32
C CYS A 26 -1.74 -3.32 -4.51
N VAL A 27 -2.86 -3.52 -3.82
CA VAL A 27 -3.43 -2.48 -2.95
C VAL A 27 -2.47 -2.27 -1.78
N ARG A 28 -1.99 -1.04 -1.60
CA ARG A 28 -1.07 -0.64 -0.52
C ARG A 28 -1.67 0.51 0.28
N TYR A 29 -1.17 0.74 1.48
CA TYR A 29 -1.56 1.91 2.26
C TYR A 29 -0.74 3.13 1.86
N TYR A 30 -1.42 4.26 1.74
CA TYR A 30 -0.82 5.58 1.48
C TYR A 30 -1.43 6.61 2.42
N TRP A 31 -0.70 7.70 2.62
CA TRP A 31 -1.12 8.84 3.41
C TRP A 31 -1.57 9.98 2.51
N SER A 32 -2.64 10.66 2.89
CA SER A 32 -3.13 11.86 2.22
C SER A 32 -3.56 12.91 3.23
N LYS A 33 -3.53 14.18 2.83
CA LYS A 33 -4.02 15.31 3.61
C LYS A 33 -4.47 16.42 2.67
N PRO A 34 -5.66 17.02 2.87
CA PRO A 34 -6.15 18.07 1.99
C PRO A 34 -5.13 19.21 1.85
N SER A 35 -4.87 19.60 0.60
CA SER A 35 -3.95 20.69 0.24
C SER A 35 -2.48 20.50 0.66
N ALA A 36 -2.09 19.34 1.18
CA ALA A 36 -0.69 19.05 1.51
C ALA A 36 0.10 18.66 0.27
N THR A 37 1.39 19.03 0.24
CA THR A 37 2.31 18.64 -0.82
C THR A 37 3.18 17.45 -0.44
N ALA A 38 4.01 16.98 -1.38
CA ALA A 38 5.02 15.94 -1.11
C ALA A 38 6.06 16.43 -0.09
N GLU A 39 6.41 17.71 -0.13
CA GLU A 39 7.32 18.35 0.82
C GLU A 39 6.72 18.40 2.23
N ASP A 40 5.42 18.69 2.34
CA ASP A 40 4.71 18.61 3.63
C ASP A 40 4.73 17.21 4.20
N PHE A 41 4.43 16.21 3.36
CA PHE A 41 4.49 14.82 3.75
C PHE A 41 5.90 14.44 4.21
N ASN A 42 6.93 14.77 3.44
CA ASN A 42 8.30 14.38 3.78
C ASN A 42 8.76 15.00 5.10
N ARG A 43 8.46 16.28 5.34
CA ARG A 43 8.78 16.95 6.61
C ARG A 43 8.10 16.25 7.79
N ASP A 44 6.79 16.04 7.71
CA ASP A 44 6.02 15.43 8.79
C ASP A 44 6.40 13.96 9.02
N ASN A 45 6.64 13.22 7.93
CA ASN A 45 7.11 11.84 7.93
C ASN A 45 8.44 11.69 8.66
N GLN A 46 9.44 12.51 8.32
CA GLN A 46 10.76 12.46 8.98
C GLN A 46 10.69 12.81 10.46
N GLN A 47 9.87 13.81 10.81
CA GLN A 47 9.63 14.13 12.22
C GLN A 47 9.00 12.95 12.96
N CYS A 48 7.95 12.34 12.42
CA CYS A 48 7.30 11.20 13.06
C CYS A 48 8.20 9.96 13.14
N ILE A 49 9.08 9.73 12.16
CA ILE A 49 10.11 8.67 12.23
C ILE A 49 11.05 8.92 13.41
N SER A 50 11.55 10.15 13.56
CA SER A 50 12.41 10.53 14.68
C SER A 50 11.72 10.37 16.04
N GLU A 51 10.44 10.74 16.15
CA GLU A 51 9.67 10.62 17.40
C GLU A 51 9.25 9.18 17.72
N SER A 52 9.09 8.34 16.70
CA SER A 52 8.80 6.90 16.84
C SER A 52 10.06 6.04 17.06
N SER A 53 11.25 6.66 16.98
CA SER A 53 12.51 5.96 17.20
C SER A 53 12.60 5.46 18.64
N PRO A 54 12.96 4.18 18.86
CA PRO A 54 13.01 3.62 20.20
C PRO A 54 14.02 4.39 21.07
N THR A 55 13.54 4.99 22.15
CA THR A 55 14.41 5.41 23.28
C THR A 55 15.04 4.18 23.95
N THR A 56 16.05 4.39 24.80
CA THR A 56 16.72 3.33 25.58
C THR A 56 15.74 2.44 26.39
N ALA A 57 14.57 2.97 26.75
CA ALA A 57 13.50 2.24 27.44
C ALA A 57 12.75 1.25 26.51
N THR A 58 12.61 1.57 25.23
CA THR A 58 11.92 0.79 24.17
C THR A 58 12.86 -0.15 23.38
N LEU A 59 14.18 0.02 23.51
CA LEU A 59 15.19 -0.86 22.88
C LEU A 59 15.15 -2.31 23.38
N LYS A 60 14.54 -2.61 24.53
CA LYS A 60 14.38 -4.00 25.00
C LYS A 60 13.45 -4.83 24.13
N THR A 61 12.62 -4.20 23.31
CA THR A 61 11.67 -4.88 22.42
C THR A 61 12.02 -4.77 20.94
N GLY A 62 12.93 -3.87 20.52
CA GLY A 62 13.37 -3.75 19.12
C GLY A 62 12.27 -3.40 18.11
N VAL A 63 11.09 -3.04 18.59
CA VAL A 63 9.93 -2.72 17.76
C VAL A 63 10.02 -1.24 17.41
N PHE A 64 10.29 -0.91 16.14
CA PHE A 64 9.78 0.36 15.58
C PHE A 64 8.31 0.38 15.95
N VAL A 65 7.90 1.30 16.82
CA VAL A 65 6.53 1.31 17.27
C VAL A 65 5.73 1.93 16.14
N GLU A 66 5.40 1.11 15.14
CA GLU A 66 4.68 1.50 13.94
C GLU A 66 3.40 2.27 14.30
N GLN A 67 2.79 1.91 15.43
CA GLN A 67 1.65 2.61 16.00
C GLN A 67 1.96 4.04 16.46
N LEU A 68 3.15 4.33 17.00
CA LEU A 68 3.57 5.70 17.33
C LEU A 68 3.83 6.53 16.07
N TYR A 69 4.46 5.94 15.05
CA TYR A 69 4.63 6.61 13.76
C TYR A 69 3.28 6.96 13.12
N ARG A 70 2.37 5.97 13.04
CA ARG A 70 1.03 6.15 12.48
C ARG A 70 0.21 7.16 13.29
N SER A 71 0.26 7.10 14.62
CA SER A 71 -0.48 8.03 15.48
C SER A 71 0.04 9.47 15.37
N CYS A 72 1.35 9.66 15.23
CA CYS A 72 1.94 10.97 14.97
C CYS A 72 1.43 11.60 13.66
N LEU A 73 1.38 10.82 12.58
CA LEU A 73 0.84 11.29 11.30
C LEU A 73 -0.65 11.62 11.38
N VAL A 74 -1.44 10.77 12.04
CA VAL A 74 -2.87 11.05 12.30
C VAL A 74 -3.05 12.34 13.11
N ALA A 75 -2.23 12.56 14.15
CA ALA A 75 -2.27 13.78 14.95
C ALA A 75 -1.91 15.05 14.14
N LYS A 76 -1.10 14.89 13.09
CA LYS A 76 -0.78 15.94 12.11
C LYS A 76 -1.85 16.10 11.02
N GLY A 77 -2.94 15.34 11.07
CA GLY A 77 -4.07 15.43 10.15
C GLY A 77 -3.90 14.62 8.86
N TRP A 78 -2.96 13.68 8.83
CA TRP A 78 -2.84 12.73 7.72
C TRP A 78 -3.84 11.58 7.88
N VAL A 79 -4.43 11.17 6.76
CA VAL A 79 -5.38 10.06 6.66
C VAL A 79 -4.71 8.91 5.91
N ARG A 80 -4.88 7.68 6.42
CA ARG A 80 -4.29 6.47 5.84
C ARG A 80 -5.36 5.65 5.13
N ASP A 81 -5.21 5.53 3.82
CA ASP A 81 -6.15 4.83 2.95
C ASP A 81 -5.45 3.82 2.04
N LYS A 82 -6.21 2.81 1.61
CA LYS A 82 -5.76 1.84 0.62
C LYS A 82 -5.87 2.44 -0.78
N GLN A 83 -4.79 2.40 -1.54
CA GLN A 83 -4.76 2.78 -2.95
C GLN A 83 -4.15 1.66 -3.80
N TYR A 84 -4.55 1.63 -5.07
CA TYR A 84 -3.81 0.87 -6.08
C TYR A 84 -2.41 1.46 -6.26
N ASP A 85 -1.45 0.62 -6.58
CA ASP A 85 -0.10 1.04 -6.93
C ASP A 85 0.03 1.07 -8.47
N PRO A 86 0.39 2.21 -9.10
CA PRO A 86 0.73 3.49 -8.51
C PRO A 86 -0.49 4.28 -8.00
N PRO A 87 -0.35 5.06 -6.91
CA PRO A 87 -1.46 5.82 -6.37
C PRO A 87 -1.75 7.09 -7.19
N PRO A 88 -2.95 7.67 -7.09
CA PRO A 88 -3.23 9.00 -7.61
C PRO A 88 -2.34 10.10 -6.98
N PRO A 89 -2.22 11.29 -7.59
CA PRO A 89 -1.55 12.44 -6.97
C PRO A 89 -2.16 12.81 -5.61
N GLY A 90 -1.32 13.24 -4.66
CA GLY A 90 -1.74 13.59 -3.30
C GLY A 90 -1.73 12.43 -2.30
N TYR A 91 -1.29 11.25 -2.73
CA TYR A 91 -1.07 10.08 -1.88
C TYR A 91 0.43 9.79 -1.79
N TYR A 92 0.91 9.60 -0.56
CA TYR A 92 2.34 9.43 -0.28
C TYR A 92 2.60 8.14 0.47
N ARG A 93 3.68 7.44 0.09
CA ARG A 93 4.06 6.17 0.72
C ARG A 93 4.85 6.44 2.00
N GLY A 94 4.35 5.95 3.12
CA GLY A 94 5.04 6.03 4.41
C GLY A 94 5.91 4.81 4.71
N VAL A 95 6.47 4.78 5.92
CA VAL A 95 7.17 3.60 6.46
C VAL A 95 6.15 2.49 6.69
N GLU A 96 6.50 1.29 6.22
CA GLU A 96 5.74 0.06 6.38
C GLU A 96 6.75 -0.98 6.86
N ASP A 97 6.73 -1.28 8.16
CA ASP A 97 7.61 -2.25 8.83
C ASP A 97 6.90 -3.59 9.06
#